data_AF-G7VAS3-F1
#
_entry.id   AF-G7VAS3-F1
#
_cell.length_a   1.000
_cell.length_b   1.000
_cell.length_c   1.000
_cell.angle_alpha   90.00
_cell.angle_beta   90.00
_cell.angle_gamma   90.00
#
_symmetry.space_group_name_H-M   'P 1'
#
loop_
_entity.id
_entity.type
_entity.pdbx_description
1 polymer ?
#
loop_
_entity_poly.entity_id
_entity_poly.type
_entity_poly.pdbx_seq_one_letter_code
_entity_poly.pdbx_strand_id
1 'polypeptide(L)'
;MQYAFLYVEPRFTGGPGIPMFISDGDDYRKALELSSIKTPPLIKWPGFVDYLKSLGAGLYIFHGPDRGESDLGLPVAFLEGEPSLDEAPCVETAAPVVLTRGYIYKKMAQKYARCNAKLLPPLGEQEAFLQYLKTAIKQVVSNL
;
A
#
# COMPACT_ATOMS: atom_id res chain seq x y z
N MET A 1 -8.77 18.39 4.31
CA MET A 1 -8.16 17.16 4.86
C MET A 1 -6.68 17.44 4.96
N GLN A 2 -6.13 17.52 6.18
CA GLN A 2 -4.70 17.73 6.39
C GLN A 2 -4.01 16.36 6.42
N TYR A 3 -2.77 16.29 5.95
CA TYR A 3 -1.93 15.09 6.03
C TYR A 3 -0.70 15.40 6.89
N ALA A 4 -0.14 14.36 7.49
CA ALA A 4 1.09 14.43 8.24
C ALA A 4 1.89 13.13 8.04
N PHE A 5 3.20 13.21 8.18
CA PHE A 5 4.11 12.06 8.06
C PHE A 5 4.66 11.66 9.43
N LEU A 6 5.08 10.40 9.55
CA LEU A 6 5.62 9.88 10.80
C LEU A 6 7.01 10.44 11.14
N TYR A 7 7.83 10.67 10.11
CA TYR A 7 9.25 10.99 10.25
C TYR A 7 9.68 12.34 9.65
N VAL A 8 8.82 13.01 8.89
CA VAL A 8 9.15 14.25 8.17
C VAL A 8 8.01 15.26 8.27
N GLU A 9 8.27 16.51 7.90
CA GLU A 9 7.26 17.57 7.97
C GLU A 9 6.24 17.53 6.81
N PRO A 10 4.95 17.86 7.05
CA PRO A 10 4.34 18.14 8.35
C PRO A 10 4.29 16.88 9.24
N ARG A 11 4.88 16.92 10.44
CA ARG A 11 5.07 15.73 11.26
C ARG A 11 3.86 15.43 12.13
N PHE A 12 3.46 14.16 12.18
CA PHE A 12 2.41 13.71 13.08
C PHE A 12 2.96 13.57 14.50
N THR A 13 2.53 14.44 15.40
CA THR A 13 2.91 14.44 16.82
C THR A 13 1.88 13.75 17.73
N GLY A 14 0.79 13.23 17.15
CA GLY A 14 -0.30 12.55 17.85
C GLY A 14 -1.64 13.27 17.77
N GLY A 15 -2.70 12.59 18.23
CA GLY A 15 -4.08 13.11 18.23
C GLY A 15 -4.98 12.47 17.16
N PRO A 16 -6.05 13.17 16.72
CA PRO A 16 -6.98 12.65 15.72
C PRO A 16 -6.31 12.53 14.35
N GLY A 17 -6.03 11.30 13.91
CA GLY A 17 -5.45 11.03 12.59
C GLY A 17 -5.66 9.58 12.15
N ILE A 18 -5.93 9.33 10.88
CA ILE A 18 -6.07 7.96 10.37
C ILE A 18 -4.69 7.49 9.89
N PRO A 19 -4.08 6.46 10.50
CA PRO A 19 -2.83 5.89 9.98
C PRO A 19 -3.08 5.26 8.60
N MET A 20 -2.44 5.80 7.57
CA MET A 20 -2.57 5.36 6.18
C MET A 20 -1.37 4.52 5.76
N PHE A 21 -1.45 3.21 6.01
CA PHE A 21 -0.42 2.23 5.67
C PHE A 21 -1.03 1.06 4.93
N ILE A 22 -0.28 0.45 4.00
CA ILE A 22 -0.74 -0.71 3.25
C ILE A 22 -0.94 -1.90 4.20
N SER A 23 0.07 -2.20 5.02
CA SER A 23 0.14 -3.43 5.82
C SER A 23 0.49 -3.19 7.30
N ASP A 24 0.45 -4.26 8.10
CA ASP A 24 0.76 -4.26 9.54
C ASP A 24 2.28 -4.37 9.82
N GLY A 25 3.01 -3.35 9.40
CA GLY A 25 4.45 -3.20 9.66
C GLY A 25 4.78 -2.35 10.89
N ASP A 26 6.07 -2.19 11.20
CA ASP A 26 6.54 -1.42 12.36
C ASP A 26 6.13 0.06 12.30
N ASP A 27 6.24 0.69 11.12
CA ASP A 27 5.84 2.08 10.92
C ASP A 27 4.33 2.27 11.14
N TYR A 28 3.52 1.31 10.69
CA TYR A 28 2.09 1.30 10.96
C TYR A 28 1.81 1.19 12.47
N ARG A 29 2.45 0.23 13.17
CA ARG A 29 2.27 0.06 14.63
C ARG A 29 2.63 1.32 15.40
N LYS A 30 3.73 1.98 15.04
CA LYS A 30 4.15 3.25 15.65
C LYS A 30 3.16 4.40 15.36
N ALA A 31 2.68 4.53 14.13
CA ALA A 31 1.66 5.53 13.80
C ALA A 31 0.34 5.25 14.53
N LEU A 32 -0.02 3.97 14.66
CA LEU A 32 -1.20 3.52 15.37
C LEU A 32 -1.10 3.87 16.86
N GLU A 33 0.04 3.72 17.51
CA GLU A 33 0.27 4.12 18.91
C GLU A 33 0.02 5.62 19.13
N LEU A 34 0.54 6.47 18.25
CA LEU A 34 0.43 7.93 18.34
C LEU A 34 -0.99 8.45 18.02
N SER A 35 -1.75 7.72 17.22
CA SER A 35 -3.09 8.15 16.81
C SER A 35 -4.15 7.86 17.88
N SER A 36 -5.08 8.78 18.09
CA SER A 36 -6.29 8.50 18.88
C SER A 36 -7.32 7.64 18.13
N ILE A 37 -7.21 7.55 16.79
CA ILE A 37 -8.13 6.81 15.92
C ILE A 37 -7.42 5.51 15.48
N LYS A 38 -7.89 4.38 16.02
CA LYS A 38 -7.26 3.07 15.80
C LYS A 38 -7.89 2.35 14.61
N THR A 39 -7.47 2.71 13.40
CA THR A 39 -7.90 1.99 12.18
C THR A 39 -6.93 0.88 11.84
N PRO A 40 -7.40 -0.27 11.31
CA PRO A 40 -6.50 -1.29 10.76
C PRO A 40 -5.74 -0.75 9.54
N PRO A 41 -4.69 -1.44 9.03
CA PRO A 41 -4.03 -1.06 7.78
C PRO A 41 -4.95 -1.32 6.57
N LEU A 42 -4.64 -0.70 5.43
CA LEU A 42 -5.48 -0.71 4.22
C LEU A 42 -5.81 -2.13 3.72
N ILE A 43 -4.89 -3.10 3.82
CA ILE A 43 -5.17 -4.50 3.44
C ILE A 43 -6.38 -5.11 4.16
N LYS A 44 -6.75 -4.58 5.33
CA LYS A 44 -7.91 -5.03 6.12
C LYS A 44 -9.14 -4.13 5.93
N TRP A 45 -9.05 -3.08 5.11
CA TRP A 45 -10.17 -2.18 4.88
C TRP A 45 -11.19 -2.82 3.93
N PRO A 46 -12.49 -2.55 4.12
CA PRO A 46 -13.54 -3.02 3.22
C PRO A 46 -13.22 -2.63 1.76
N GLY A 47 -13.29 -3.60 0.86
CA GLY A 47 -13.11 -3.40 -0.59
C GLY A 47 -11.69 -3.09 -1.06
N PHE A 48 -10.67 -3.04 -0.18
CA PHE A 48 -9.29 -2.74 -0.63
C PHE A 48 -8.74 -3.82 -1.55
N VAL A 49 -8.94 -5.09 -1.17
CA VAL A 49 -8.50 -6.24 -1.96
C VAL A 49 -9.24 -6.30 -3.29
N ASP A 50 -10.53 -5.96 -3.31
CA ASP A 50 -11.32 -5.87 -4.54
C ASP A 50 -10.82 -4.73 -5.45
N TYR A 51 -10.45 -3.59 -4.87
CA TYR A 51 -9.77 -2.54 -5.60
C TYR A 51 -8.45 -3.04 -6.21
N LEU A 52 -7.60 -3.74 -5.45
CA LEU A 52 -6.37 -4.31 -5.99
C LEU A 52 -6.67 -5.27 -7.15
N LYS A 53 -7.62 -6.21 -6.99
CA LYS A 53 -8.05 -7.12 -8.05
C LYS A 53 -8.52 -6.38 -9.31
N SER A 54 -9.23 -5.26 -9.14
CA SER A 54 -9.73 -4.44 -10.25
C SER A 54 -8.62 -3.82 -11.12
N LEU A 55 -7.38 -3.75 -10.62
CA LEU A 55 -6.24 -3.27 -11.40
C LEU A 55 -5.85 -4.21 -12.54
N GLY A 56 -6.24 -5.50 -12.45
CA GLY A 56 -5.97 -6.50 -13.48
C GLY A 56 -4.48 -6.76 -13.71
N ALA A 57 -3.63 -6.45 -12.73
CA ALA A 57 -2.18 -6.66 -12.86
C ALA A 57 -1.84 -8.15 -12.73
N GLY A 58 -0.82 -8.59 -13.47
CA GLY A 58 -0.30 -9.96 -13.41
C GLY A 58 0.64 -10.20 -12.22
N LEU A 59 1.09 -9.12 -11.55
CA LEU A 59 1.94 -9.17 -10.36
C LEU A 59 1.67 -7.94 -9.48
N TYR A 60 1.55 -8.15 -8.17
CA TYR A 60 1.38 -7.11 -7.15
C TYR A 60 2.63 -7.06 -6.28
N ILE A 61 3.29 -5.90 -6.26
CA ILE A 61 4.62 -5.75 -5.66
C ILE A 61 4.47 -4.97 -4.35
N PHE A 62 4.75 -5.61 -3.23
CA PHE A 62 4.73 -5.02 -1.89
C PHE A 62 6.15 -4.70 -1.39
N HIS A 63 6.28 -3.85 -0.37
CA HIS A 63 7.60 -3.50 0.17
C HIS A 63 8.25 -4.71 0.84
N GLY A 64 7.61 -5.31 1.83
CA GLY A 64 8.06 -6.55 2.44
C GLY A 64 6.87 -7.38 2.91
N PRO A 65 7.11 -8.63 3.35
CA PRO A 65 6.06 -9.46 3.91
C PRO A 65 5.73 -8.96 5.32
N ASP A 66 4.63 -8.23 5.47
CA ASP A 66 3.97 -8.08 6.76
C ASP A 66 2.81 -9.08 6.88
N ARG A 67 1.89 -8.84 7.83
CA ARG A 67 0.76 -9.74 8.10
C ARG A 67 -0.40 -9.48 7.14
N GLY A 68 -0.61 -10.40 6.19
CA GLY A 68 -1.85 -10.56 5.43
C GLY A 68 -1.71 -10.45 3.91
N GLU A 69 -0.56 -10.02 3.40
CA GLU A 69 -0.31 -9.81 1.97
C GLU A 69 -0.31 -11.11 1.16
N SER A 70 0.22 -12.18 1.74
CA SER A 70 0.27 -13.49 1.09
C SER A 70 -1.11 -14.16 0.99
N ASP A 71 -2.07 -13.75 1.81
CA ASP A 71 -3.42 -14.35 1.89
C ASP A 71 -4.45 -13.64 0.98
N LEU A 72 -4.01 -12.65 0.19
CA LEU A 72 -4.89 -11.82 -0.64
C LEU A 72 -5.47 -12.55 -1.87
N GLY A 73 -4.95 -13.74 -2.19
CA GLY A 73 -5.29 -14.46 -3.42
C GLY A 73 -4.82 -13.74 -4.69
N LEU A 74 -3.74 -12.98 -4.59
CA LEU A 74 -3.10 -12.23 -5.68
C LEU A 74 -1.72 -12.81 -5.98
N PRO A 75 -1.21 -12.73 -7.22
CA PRO A 75 0.20 -13.00 -7.49
C PRO A 75 1.05 -11.91 -6.84
N VAL A 76 1.74 -12.24 -5.75
CA VAL A 76 2.50 -11.28 -4.94
C VAL A 76 4.00 -11.52 -5.08
N ALA A 77 4.78 -10.44 -5.08
CA ALA A 77 6.22 -10.44 -4.83
C ALA A 77 6.60 -9.28 -3.91
N PHE A 78 7.71 -9.43 -3.21
CA PHE A 78 8.19 -8.46 -2.24
C PHE A 78 9.51 -7.83 -2.68
N LEU A 79 9.64 -6.51 -2.47
CA LEU A 79 10.91 -5.81 -2.68
C LEU A 79 12.00 -6.31 -1.71
N GLU A 80 11.59 -6.57 -0.47
CA GLU A 80 12.39 -7.06 0.66
C GLU A 80 11.68 -8.27 1.29
N GLY A 81 12.11 -9.50 0.97
CA GLY A 81 11.55 -10.74 1.52
C GLY A 81 11.08 -11.72 0.44
N GLU A 82 10.34 -12.76 0.85
CA GLU A 82 9.92 -13.86 -0.03
C GLU A 82 8.40 -13.96 -0.21
N PRO A 83 7.90 -14.24 -1.42
CA PRO A 83 8.64 -14.42 -2.68
C PRO A 83 9.30 -13.13 -3.19
N SER A 84 10.58 -13.20 -3.56
CA SER A 84 11.38 -12.05 -3.96
C SER A 84 11.03 -11.47 -5.32
N LEU A 85 11.00 -10.14 -5.43
CA LEU A 85 10.87 -9.42 -6.70
C LEU A 85 12.02 -9.71 -7.68
N ASP A 86 13.20 -10.03 -7.17
CA ASP A 86 14.36 -10.34 -8.00
C ASP A 86 14.14 -11.62 -8.83
N GLU A 87 13.31 -12.54 -8.33
CA GLU A 87 12.99 -13.82 -8.95
C GLU A 87 11.58 -13.87 -9.58
N ALA A 88 10.78 -12.82 -9.39
CA ALA A 88 9.41 -12.76 -9.89
C ALA A 88 9.32 -12.93 -11.43
N PRO A 89 8.25 -13.56 -11.96
CA PRO A 89 8.07 -13.66 -13.40
C PRO A 89 7.88 -12.28 -14.03
N CYS A 90 8.30 -12.13 -15.30
CA CYS A 90 7.98 -10.94 -16.08
C CYS A 90 6.54 -11.04 -16.59
N VAL A 91 5.72 -10.04 -16.28
CA VAL A 91 4.32 -9.92 -16.75
C VAL A 91 4.16 -8.66 -17.60
N GLU A 92 3.06 -8.56 -18.35
CA GLU A 92 2.77 -7.37 -19.16
C GLU A 92 2.53 -6.13 -18.29
N THR A 93 1.76 -6.27 -17.20
CA THR A 93 1.45 -5.19 -16.27
C THR A 93 1.65 -5.64 -14.83
N ALA A 94 2.43 -4.87 -14.06
CA ALA A 94 2.66 -5.09 -12.63
C ALA A 94 2.23 -3.86 -11.81
N ALA A 95 1.70 -4.10 -10.61
CA ALA A 95 1.15 -3.09 -9.71
C ALA A 95 2.02 -2.93 -8.46
N PRO A 96 2.83 -1.87 -8.36
CA PRO A 96 3.45 -1.46 -7.10
C PRO A 96 2.37 -1.06 -6.09
N VAL A 97 2.24 -1.82 -4.99
CA VAL A 97 1.25 -1.58 -3.93
C VAL A 97 1.85 -0.63 -2.89
N VAL A 98 2.03 0.62 -3.30
CA VAL A 98 2.59 1.70 -2.48
C VAL A 98 1.82 3.00 -2.73
N LEU A 99 1.71 3.84 -1.70
CA LEU A 99 0.88 5.05 -1.79
C LEU A 99 1.50 6.17 -2.62
N THR A 100 2.83 6.30 -2.66
CA THR A 100 3.52 7.46 -3.25
C THR A 100 4.70 7.07 -4.12
N ARG A 101 5.13 7.98 -5.00
CA ARG A 101 6.32 7.82 -5.86
C ARG A 101 7.63 8.09 -5.11
N GLY A 102 7.76 7.50 -3.93
CA GLY A 102 8.92 7.61 -3.06
C GLY A 102 10.06 6.67 -3.43
N TYR A 103 11.00 6.53 -2.49
CA TYR A 103 12.15 5.64 -2.61
C TYR A 103 11.76 4.19 -2.92
N ILE A 104 10.77 3.64 -2.19
CA ILE A 104 10.31 2.26 -2.34
C ILE A 104 9.79 2.01 -3.76
N TYR A 105 8.92 2.88 -4.30
CA TYR A 105 8.42 2.77 -5.68
C TYR A 105 9.57 2.77 -6.70
N LYS A 106 10.52 3.70 -6.56
CA LYS A 106 11.68 3.80 -7.46
C LYS A 106 12.55 2.55 -7.41
N LYS A 107 12.72 1.95 -6.22
CA LYS A 107 13.45 0.69 -6.05
C LYS A 107 12.74 -0.50 -6.68
N MET A 108 11.43 -0.62 -6.50
CA MET A 108 10.61 -1.62 -7.22
C MET A 108 10.76 -1.47 -8.72
N ALA A 109 10.64 -0.24 -9.23
CA ALA A 109 10.79 0.05 -10.66
C ALA A 109 12.19 -0.30 -11.18
N GLN A 110 13.24 0.03 -10.42
CA GLN A 110 14.61 -0.29 -10.78
C GLN A 110 14.86 -1.80 -10.86
N LYS A 111 14.44 -2.57 -9.84
CA LYS A 111 14.61 -4.03 -9.82
C LYS A 111 13.80 -4.71 -10.92
N TYR A 112 12.57 -4.26 -11.13
CA TYR A 112 11.68 -4.85 -12.12
C TYR A 112 11.94 -4.36 -13.55
N ALA A 113 12.85 -3.40 -13.77
CA ALA A 113 13.23 -2.91 -15.09
C ALA A 113 13.83 -3.98 -16.01
N ARG A 114 14.28 -5.12 -15.46
CA ARG A 114 14.66 -6.30 -16.25
C ARG A 114 13.48 -6.86 -17.07
N CYS A 115 12.26 -6.57 -16.65
CA CYS A 115 11.04 -6.89 -17.37
C CYS A 115 10.58 -5.65 -18.14
N ASN A 116 10.24 -5.79 -19.42
CA ASN A 116 9.62 -4.74 -20.23
C ASN A 116 8.12 -4.56 -19.89
N ALA A 117 7.81 -4.52 -18.59
CA ALA A 117 6.46 -4.48 -18.04
C ALA A 117 5.98 -3.04 -17.87
N LYS A 118 4.67 -2.83 -18.06
CA LYS A 118 4.01 -1.59 -17.63
C LYS A 118 3.84 -1.61 -16.12
N LEU A 119 4.61 -0.78 -15.42
CA LEU A 119 4.38 -0.52 -14.00
C LEU A 119 3.28 0.51 -13.80
N LEU A 120 2.23 0.14 -13.07
CA LEU A 120 1.20 1.09 -12.69
C LEU A 120 1.78 2.20 -11.80
N PRO A 121 1.18 3.40 -11.82
CA PRO A 121 1.56 4.47 -10.89
C PRO A 121 1.24 4.06 -9.45
N PRO A 122 1.86 4.69 -8.44
CA PRO A 122 1.49 4.50 -7.03
C PRO A 122 0.00 4.71 -6.80
N LEU A 123 -0.57 4.05 -5.79
CA LEU A 123 -2.01 4.06 -5.54
C LEU A 123 -2.55 5.48 -5.39
N GLY A 124 -1.84 6.37 -4.67
CA GLY A 124 -2.26 7.77 -4.45
C GLY A 124 -2.33 8.63 -5.72
N GLU A 125 -1.78 8.16 -6.84
CA GLU A 125 -1.84 8.84 -8.14
C GLU A 125 -2.92 8.26 -9.06
N GLN A 126 -3.65 7.24 -8.62
CA GLN A 126 -4.71 6.58 -9.39
C GLN A 126 -6.08 7.13 -9.00
N GLU A 127 -6.84 7.68 -9.95
CA GLU A 127 -8.19 8.21 -9.69
C GLU A 127 -9.11 7.14 -9.06
N ALA A 128 -9.03 5.89 -9.54
CA ALA A 128 -9.82 4.78 -9.00
C ALA A 128 -9.52 4.52 -7.52
N PHE A 129 -8.25 4.63 -7.10
CA PHE A 129 -7.88 4.50 -5.70
C PHE A 129 -8.44 5.65 -4.86
N LEU A 130 -8.37 6.89 -5.37
CA LEU A 130 -8.89 8.06 -4.66
C LEU A 130 -10.40 7.95 -4.45
N GLN A 131 -11.14 7.40 -5.43
CA GLN A 131 -12.57 7.13 -5.30
C GLN A 131 -12.88 6.00 -4.32
N TYR A 132 -12.11 4.90 -4.38
CA TYR A 132 -12.15 3.85 -3.36
C TYR A 132 -11.94 4.44 -1.96
N LEU A 133 -10.88 5.23 -1.79
CA LEU A 133 -10.47 5.77 -0.50
C LEU A 133 -11.53 6.69 0.09
N LYS A 134 -12.11 7.60 -0.71
CA LYS A 134 -13.22 8.48 -0.29
C LYS A 134 -14.44 7.70 0.23
N THR A 135 -14.69 6.52 -0.32
CA THR A 135 -15.81 5.66 0.07
C THR A 135 -15.46 4.85 1.32
N ALA A 136 -14.30 4.20 1.32
CA ALA A 136 -13.84 3.34 2.40
C ALA A 136 -13.61 4.10 3.71
N ILE A 137 -13.07 5.33 3.65
CA ILE A 137 -12.80 6.14 4.86
C ILE A 137 -14.08 6.38 5.66
N LYS A 138 -15.22 6.59 4.98
CA LYS A 138 -16.51 6.82 5.66
C LYS A 138 -16.95 5.59 6.42
N GLN A 139 -16.81 4.41 5.81
CA GLN A 139 -17.18 3.15 6.43
C GLN A 139 -16.27 2.82 7.61
N VAL A 140 -14.96 3.02 7.45
CA VAL A 140 -13.99 2.76 8.51
C VAL A 140 -14.28 3.67 9.70
N VAL A 141 -14.44 4.98 9.48
CA VAL A 141 -14.69 5.93 10.57
C VAL A 141 -16.06 5.74 11.23
N SER A 142 -17.09 5.34 10.48
CA SER A 142 -18.41 5.02 11.04
C SER A 142 -18.43 3.79 11.94
N ASN A 143 -17.43 2.92 11.85
CA ASN A 143 -17.31 1.68 12.61
C ASN A 143 -16.28 1.76 13.76
N LEU A 144 -15.82 2.97 14.09
CA LEU A 144 -14.89 3.25 15.20
C LEU A 144 -15.60 3.63 16.50
#